data_AF-A0A821SAM9-F1
#
_entry.id   AF-A0A821SAM9-F1
#
_cell.length_a   1.000
_cell.length_b   1.000
_cell.length_c   1.000
_cell.angle_alpha   90.00
_cell.angle_beta   90.00
_cell.angle_gamma   90.00
#
_symmetry.space_group_name_H-M   'P 1'
#
loop_
_entity.id
_entity.type
_entity.pdbx_description
1 polymer ?
#
loop_
_entity_poly.entity_id
_entity_poly.type
_entity_poly.pdbx_seq_one_letter_code
_entity_poly.pdbx_strand_id
1 'polypeptide(L)'
;NDDFLIRLVSKSPVAIAINADFMGSYGGGVYRGPCPPHVNHAVLLTGWGTDPQTGVPFWSVKNSWGKGWGENGFARFERKPGQNQCFIYHEVARATAL
;
A
#
# COMPACT_ATOMS: atom_id res chain seq x y z
N ASN A 1 -11.69 4.79 4.33
CA ASN A 1 -11.35 4.04 5.55
C ASN A 1 -10.95 2.62 5.16
N ASP A 2 -10.41 1.83 6.08
CA ASP A 2 -9.94 0.46 5.81
C ASP A 2 -11.00 -0.41 5.15
N ASP A 3 -12.20 -0.49 5.72
CA ASP A 3 -13.28 -1.38 5.24
C ASP A 3 -13.67 -1.09 3.79
N PHE A 4 -13.73 0.18 3.43
CA PHE A 4 -14.00 0.60 2.05
C PHE A 4 -12.93 0.08 1.10
N LEU A 5 -11.65 0.26 1.43
CA LEU A 5 -10.54 -0.19 0.58
C LEU A 5 -10.38 -1.70 0.55
N ILE A 6 -10.60 -2.38 1.67
CA ILE A 6 -10.69 -3.85 1.73
C ILE A 6 -11.72 -4.32 0.71
N ARG A 7 -12.92 -3.74 0.70
CA ARG A 7 -13.99 -4.12 -0.24
C ARG A 7 -13.61 -3.86 -1.70
N LEU A 8 -12.92 -2.76 -1.98
CA LEU A 8 -12.50 -2.44 -3.35
C LEU A 8 -11.41 -3.39 -3.84
N VAL A 9 -10.35 -3.57 -3.05
CA VAL A 9 -9.17 -4.34 -3.46
C VAL A 9 -9.46 -5.83 -3.52
N SER A 10 -10.39 -6.34 -2.72
CA SER A 10 -10.85 -7.73 -2.81
C SER A 10 -11.56 -8.06 -4.12
N LYS A 11 -11.94 -7.06 -4.94
CA LYS A 11 -12.56 -7.27 -6.26
C LYS A 11 -11.57 -7.12 -7.40
N SER A 12 -10.70 -6.13 -7.31
CA SER A 12 -9.68 -5.85 -8.31
C SER A 12 -8.62 -4.94 -7.71
N PRO A 13 -7.41 -4.89 -8.29
CA PRO A 13 -6.44 -3.88 -7.89
C PRO A 13 -7.00 -2.45 -7.99
N VAL A 14 -6.54 -1.58 -7.09
CA VAL A 14 -7.02 -0.20 -6.93
C VAL A 14 -5.85 0.76 -7.09
N ALA A 15 -5.98 1.76 -7.97
CA ALA A 15 -4.97 2.80 -8.10
C ALA A 15 -5.08 3.75 -6.91
N ILE A 16 -3.94 4.08 -6.30
CA ILE A 16 -3.87 4.95 -5.13
C ILE A 16 -2.66 5.88 -5.21
N ALA A 17 -2.72 7.01 -4.50
CA ALA A 17 -1.55 7.85 -4.23
C ALA A 17 -1.02 7.62 -2.82
N ILE A 18 0.30 7.65 -2.66
CA ILE A 18 1.00 7.49 -1.37
C ILE A 18 2.12 8.52 -1.23
N ASN A 19 2.61 8.71 0.01
CA ASN A 19 3.95 9.25 0.21
C ASN A 19 5.00 8.16 -0.06
N ALA A 20 5.99 8.46 -0.91
CA ALA A 20 7.03 7.50 -1.30
C ALA A 20 8.47 7.91 -0.90
N ASP A 21 8.65 8.92 -0.04
CA ASP A 21 9.98 9.48 0.27
C ASP A 21 10.95 8.44 0.86
N PHE A 22 10.40 7.44 1.55
CA PHE A 22 11.16 6.33 2.15
C PHE A 22 11.35 5.13 1.20
N MET A 23 10.64 5.08 0.07
CA MET A 23 10.58 3.87 -0.75
C MET A 23 11.92 3.53 -1.41
N GLY A 24 12.80 4.51 -1.62
CA GLY A 24 14.13 4.28 -2.20
C GLY A 24 15.00 3.31 -1.40
N SER A 25 14.81 3.24 -0.08
CA SER A 25 15.55 2.34 0.82
C SER A 25 14.76 1.11 1.26
N TYR A 26 13.54 0.91 0.75
CA TYR A 26 12.70 -0.23 1.13
C TYR A 26 13.26 -1.54 0.56
N GLY A 27 13.69 -2.44 1.46
CA GLY A 27 14.21 -3.76 1.11
C GLY A 27 13.27 -4.93 1.41
N GLY A 28 12.22 -4.71 2.20
CA GLY A 28 11.24 -5.74 2.59
C GLY A 28 10.67 -5.56 3.99
N GLY A 29 9.73 -6.44 4.34
CA GLY A 29 8.99 -6.39 5.60
C GLY A 29 7.79 -5.46 5.57
N VAL A 30 7.03 -5.42 6.66
CA VAL A 30 5.94 -4.46 6.83
C VAL A 30 6.51 -3.12 7.29
N TYR A 31 6.44 -2.10 6.44
CA TYR A 31 6.86 -0.74 6.77
C TYR A 31 5.90 -0.11 7.79
N ARG A 32 6.48 0.41 8.89
CA ARG A 32 5.78 1.06 10.02
C ARG A 32 6.34 2.45 10.35
N GLY A 33 7.18 2.97 9.46
CA GLY A 33 7.87 4.25 9.66
C GLY A 33 6.95 5.45 9.45
N PRO A 34 7.43 6.64 9.82
CA PRO A 34 6.69 7.88 9.60
C PRO A 34 6.59 8.21 8.12
N CYS A 35 5.45 8.75 7.72
CA CYS A 35 5.23 9.27 6.36
C CYS A 35 4.86 10.76 6.45
N PRO A 36 5.59 11.65 5.75
CA PRO A 36 5.25 13.06 5.65
C PRO A 36 3.80 13.27 5.14
N PRO A 37 3.14 14.39 5.51
CA PRO A 37 1.71 14.60 5.26
C PRO A 37 1.35 15.03 3.84
N HIS A 38 1.89 14.33 2.83
CA HIS A 38 1.61 14.59 1.43
C HIS A 38 1.79 13.32 0.59
N VAL A 39 0.99 13.20 -0.48
CA VAL A 39 1.19 12.17 -1.50
C VAL A 39 2.06 12.71 -2.62
N ASN A 40 2.90 11.86 -3.20
CA ASN A 40 3.77 12.23 -4.32
C ASN A 40 3.99 11.11 -5.35
N HIS A 41 3.42 9.91 -5.12
CA HIS A 41 3.65 8.75 -5.98
C HIS A 41 2.38 7.92 -6.17
N ALA A 42 2.14 7.48 -7.40
CA ALA A 42 1.02 6.64 -7.76
C ALA A 42 1.45 5.16 -7.79
N VAL A 43 0.69 4.32 -7.09
CA VAL A 43 0.93 2.86 -7.03
C VAL A 43 -0.38 2.09 -7.15
N LEU A 44 -0.27 0.77 -7.21
CA LEU A 44 -1.43 -0.11 -7.26
C LEU A 44 -1.57 -0.85 -5.93
N LEU A 45 -2.66 -0.62 -5.21
CA LEU A 45 -3.06 -1.46 -4.09
C LEU A 45 -3.58 -2.80 -4.65
N THR A 46 -2.95 -3.89 -4.24
CA THR A 46 -3.22 -5.23 -4.80
C THR A 46 -3.83 -6.19 -3.79
N GLY A 47 -3.72 -5.88 -2.49
CA GLY A 47 -4.37 -6.67 -1.46
C GLY A 47 -4.05 -6.18 -0.06
N TRP A 48 -4.40 -7.02 0.90
CA TRP A 48 -4.14 -6.86 2.31
C TRP A 48 -3.91 -8.23 2.94
N GLY A 49 -3.32 -8.27 4.11
CA GLY A 49 -3.09 -9.51 4.82
C GLY A 49 -2.58 -9.28 6.23
N THR A 50 -2.07 -10.35 6.82
CA THR A 50 -1.38 -10.36 8.11
C THR A 50 -0.04 -11.04 7.90
N ASP A 51 1.03 -10.37 8.32
CA ASP A 51 2.37 -10.94 8.23
C ASP A 51 2.47 -12.18 9.14
N PRO A 52 2.82 -13.36 8.61
CA PRO A 52 2.74 -14.60 9.38
C PRO A 52 3.85 -14.71 10.45
N GLN A 53 4.93 -13.94 10.33
CA GLN A 53 6.04 -13.97 11.28
C GLN A 53 5.81 -13.01 12.46
N THR A 54 5.16 -11.88 12.20
CA THR A 54 5.01 -10.78 13.17
C THR A 54 3.57 -10.55 13.63
N GLY A 55 2.58 -11.15 12.96
CA GLY A 55 1.16 -10.94 13.22
C GLY A 55 0.64 -9.55 12.80
N VAL A 56 1.45 -8.74 12.10
CA VAL A 56 1.09 -7.36 11.78
C VAL A 56 0.24 -7.27 10.51
N PRO A 57 -0.94 -6.64 10.56
CA PRO A 57 -1.76 -6.42 9.37
C PRO A 57 -1.07 -5.46 8.40
N PHE A 58 -1.19 -5.74 7.11
CA PHE A 58 -0.58 -4.91 6.07
C PHE A 58 -1.48 -4.70 4.84
N TRP A 59 -1.19 -3.63 4.11
CA TRP A 59 -1.57 -3.38 2.73
C TRP A 59 -0.44 -3.83 1.80
N SER A 60 -0.77 -4.51 0.70
CA SER A 60 0.20 -4.89 -0.33
C SER A 60 0.08 -3.98 -1.54
N VAL A 61 1.15 -3.25 -1.84
CA VAL A 61 1.23 -2.28 -2.93
C VAL A 61 2.26 -2.72 -3.96
N LYS A 62 1.88 -2.69 -5.23
CA LYS A 62 2.76 -2.93 -6.38
C LYS A 62 3.32 -1.60 -6.86
N ASN A 63 4.65 -1.55 -6.98
CA ASN A 63 5.37 -0.40 -7.48
C ASN A 63 5.76 -0.59 -8.96
N SER A 64 6.29 0.47 -9.58
CA SER A 64 6.69 0.54 -10.99
C SER A 64 8.22 0.52 -11.21
N TRP A 65 9.02 0.23 -10.17
CA TRP A 65 10.50 0.28 -10.21
C TRP A 65 11.16 -1.07 -10.52
N GLY A 66 10.43 -1.98 -11.16
CA GLY A 66 10.91 -3.31 -11.52
C GLY A 66 10.94 -4.32 -10.36
N LYS A 67 11.29 -5.57 -10.67
CA LYS A 67 11.25 -6.67 -9.70
C LYS A 67 12.41 -6.68 -8.71
N GLY A 68 13.51 -5.99 -9.01
CA GLY A 68 14.69 -5.91 -8.13
C GLY A 68 14.50 -5.00 -6.92
N TRP A 69 13.39 -4.25 -6.86
CA TRP A 69 13.07 -3.37 -5.76
C TRP A 69 12.07 -4.03 -4.79
N GLY A 70 12.27 -3.82 -3.49
CA GLY A 70 11.39 -4.34 -2.45
C GLY A 70 11.19 -5.86 -2.52
N GLU A 71 9.96 -6.30 -2.31
CA GLU A 71 9.58 -7.71 -2.33
C GLU A 71 9.11 -8.11 -3.72
N ASN A 72 10.03 -8.34 -4.66
CA ASN A 72 9.74 -8.64 -6.07
C ASN A 72 8.91 -7.55 -6.78
N GLY A 73 9.16 -6.27 -6.47
CA GLY A 73 8.43 -5.12 -6.99
C GLY A 73 7.24 -4.67 -6.13
N PHE A 74 7.05 -5.29 -4.96
CA PHE A 74 5.99 -4.96 -4.01
C PHE A 74 6.55 -4.37 -2.73
N ALA A 75 5.69 -3.62 -2.02
CA ALA A 75 5.92 -3.25 -0.64
C ALA A 75 4.69 -3.57 0.21
N ARG A 76 4.95 -3.73 1.52
CA ARG A 76 3.92 -3.93 2.52
C ARG A 76 3.92 -2.76 3.49
N PHE A 77 2.79 -2.08 3.60
CA PHE A 77 2.62 -0.98 4.54
C PHE A 77 1.71 -1.41 5.66
N GLU A 78 2.01 -1.03 6.89
CA GLU A 78 1.17 -1.39 8.03
C GLU A 78 -0.26 -0.89 7.86
N ARG A 79 -1.22 -1.79 8.10
CA ARG A 79 -2.64 -1.49 8.09
C ARG A 79 -3.12 -1.35 9.53
N LYS A 80 -3.18 -0.13 10.02
CA LYS A 80 -3.71 0.21 11.33
C LYS A 80 -5.12 0.79 11.19
N PRO A 81 -6.15 0.16 11.76
CA PRO A 81 -7.50 0.71 11.73
C PRO A 81 -7.53 2.15 12.23
N GLY A 82 -8.13 3.04 11.43
CA GLY A 82 -8.24 4.46 11.76
C GLY A 82 -6.97 5.29 11.50
N GLN A 83 -5.88 4.69 11.02
CA GLN A 83 -4.69 5.42 10.57
C GLN A 83 -4.53 5.35 9.06
N ASN A 84 -4.32 6.51 8.44
CA ASN A 84 -4.05 6.61 7.00
C ASN A 84 -2.54 6.48 6.74
N GLN A 85 -1.98 5.29 7.00
CA GLN A 85 -0.54 5.04 6.85
C GLN A 85 -0.08 5.45 5.45
N CYS A 86 0.88 6.36 5.37
CA CYS A 86 1.43 6.92 4.13
C CYS A 86 0.38 7.45 3.15
N PHE A 87 -0.73 7.96 3.68
CA PHE A 87 -1.81 8.61 2.95
C PHE A 87 -2.50 7.72 1.91
N ILE A 88 -2.45 6.40 2.13
CA ILE A 88 -2.98 5.36 1.23
C ILE A 88 -4.48 5.49 0.92
N TYR A 89 -5.25 6.24 1.73
CA TYR A 89 -6.68 6.50 1.54
C TYR A 89 -6.97 7.89 0.94
N HIS A 90 -5.96 8.71 0.68
CA HIS A 90 -6.12 10.12 0.30
C HIS A 90 -6.66 10.27 -1.13
N GLU A 91 -6.10 9.51 -2.08
CA GLU A 91 -6.57 9.49 -3.46
C GLU A 91 -6.71 8.05 -3.92
N VAL A 92 -7.92 7.67 -4.34
CA VAL A 92 -8.30 6.29 -4.65
C VAL A 92 -9.13 6.27 -5.92
N ALA A 93 -8.69 5.49 -6.92
CA ALA A 93 -9.41 5.30 -8.17
C ALA A 93 -9.44 3.82 -8.55
N ARG A 94 -10.59 3.36 -9.07
CA ARG A 94 -10.74 1.99 -9.56
C ARG A 94 -11.48 2.00 -10.88
N ALA A 95 -10.94 1.31 -11.87
CA ALA A 95 -11.67 1.07 -13.11
C ALA A 95 -12.88 0.16 -12.86
N THR A 96 -13.95 0.35 -13.63
CA THR A 96 -15.11 -0.53 -13.67
C THR A 96 -15.31 -1.02 -15.09
N ALA A 97 -15.52 -2.32 -15.26
CA ALA A 97 -15.99 -2.87 -16.53
C ALA A 97 -17.53 -2.86 -16.53
N LEU A 98 -18.12 -2.45 -17.66
CA LEU A 98 -19.56 -2.51 -17.94
C LEU A 98 -19.94 -3.87 -18.52
#